data_AF-A0A369Q2J5-F1
#
_entry.id   AF-A0A369Q2J5-F1
#
_cell.length_a   1.000
_cell.length_b   1.000
_cell.length_c   1.000
_cell.angle_alpha   90.00
_cell.angle_beta   90.00
_cell.angle_gamma   90.00
#
_symmetry.space_group_name_H-M   'P 1'
#
loop_
_entity.id
_entity.type
_entity.pdbx_description
1 polymer ?
#
loop_
_entity_poly.entity_id
_entity_poly.type
_entity_poly.pdbx_seq_one_letter_code
_entity_poly.pdbx_strand_id
1 'polypeptide(L)'
;MIQINLPQNKTAPLESTELISWAYWLGVGQEGHLAFEANKKAYVQALGSLANVTGHPLIGLALNQVAFLPTGNAGSNVEYYFMADRANATIFMNSFDKGGFRYYDHGNGISGYGRKEAPTQGTFYLGLHNDNFHNDINVTVKVVTVVLRRKYELKQYKQPTVTPRYESKIVKQPLVTIKKVPVIT
;
A
#
# COMPACT_ATOMS: atom_id res chain seq x y z
N MET A 1 10.30 -19.34 15.16
CA MET A 1 9.05 -18.60 14.82
C MET A 1 9.26 -17.12 15.04
N ILE A 2 8.74 -16.29 14.13
CA ILE A 2 8.77 -14.82 14.20
C ILE A 2 7.34 -14.30 14.19
N GLN A 3 6.97 -13.44 15.13
CA GLN A 3 5.68 -12.74 15.13
C GLN A 3 5.82 -11.42 14.36
N ILE A 4 4.94 -11.18 13.39
CA ILE A 4 4.94 -9.97 12.56
C ILE A 4 3.63 -9.22 12.80
N ASN A 5 3.74 -7.97 13.26
CA ASN A 5 2.59 -7.11 13.50
C ASN A 5 2.47 -6.08 12.38
N LEU A 6 1.37 -6.15 11.64
CA LEU A 6 1.04 -5.17 10.62
C LEU A 6 0.42 -3.92 11.26
N PRO A 7 0.66 -2.73 10.70
CA PRO A 7 -0.02 -1.50 11.10
C PRO A 7 -1.54 -1.68 11.13
N GLN A 8 -2.18 -1.08 12.14
CA GLN A 8 -3.64 -1.04 12.24
C GLN A 8 -4.20 0.04 11.32
N ASN A 9 -5.25 -0.28 10.57
CA ASN A 9 -5.96 0.70 9.76
C ASN A 9 -6.69 1.69 10.67
N LYS A 10 -6.73 2.97 10.28
CA LYS A 10 -7.38 4.03 11.06
C LYS A 10 -8.26 4.87 10.15
N THR A 11 -9.41 5.26 10.68
CA THR A 11 -10.34 6.17 10.01
C THR A 11 -10.71 7.28 10.97
N ALA A 12 -10.41 8.52 10.59
CA ALA A 12 -10.77 9.75 11.28
C ALA A 12 -11.41 10.72 10.27
N PRO A 13 -12.16 11.75 10.71
CA PRO A 13 -12.91 12.63 9.80
C PRO A 13 -12.07 13.30 8.70
N LEU A 14 -10.82 13.66 9.01
CA LEU A 14 -9.92 14.34 8.08
C LEU A 14 -8.70 13.52 7.70
N GLU A 15 -8.63 12.26 8.13
CA GLU A 15 -7.49 11.41 7.86
C GLU A 15 -7.88 9.93 7.86
N SER A 16 -7.36 9.15 6.91
CA SER A 16 -7.45 7.69 6.97
C SER A 16 -6.11 7.06 6.62
N THR A 17 -5.73 6.01 7.34
CA THR A 17 -4.55 5.19 7.06
C THR A 17 -4.94 3.75 6.77
N GLU A 18 -4.43 3.22 5.67
CA GLU A 18 -4.72 1.87 5.20
C GLU A 18 -3.43 1.20 4.75
N LEU A 19 -3.10 0.03 5.29
CA LEU A 19 -2.03 -0.81 4.74
C LEU A 19 -2.56 -1.44 3.44
N ILE A 20 -1.94 -1.09 2.31
CA ILE A 20 -2.37 -1.56 0.98
C ILE A 20 -1.61 -2.82 0.52
N SER A 21 -0.37 -2.97 0.98
CA SER A 21 0.47 -4.12 0.65
C SER A 21 1.65 -4.22 1.60
N TRP A 22 2.25 -5.39 1.63
CA TRP A 22 3.55 -5.61 2.25
C TRP A 22 4.37 -6.56 1.38
N ALA A 23 5.68 -6.53 1.58
CA ALA A 23 6.60 -7.45 0.92
C ALA A 23 7.59 -8.01 1.92
N TYR A 24 8.00 -9.25 1.68
CA TYR A 24 9.03 -9.90 2.46
C TYR A 24 10.17 -10.37 1.56
N TRP A 25 11.34 -10.47 2.18
CA TRP A 25 12.48 -11.19 1.65
C TRP A 25 13.08 -12.01 2.79
N LEU A 26 13.47 -13.24 2.49
CA LEU A 26 14.22 -14.11 3.37
C LEU A 26 15.42 -14.68 2.62
N GLY A 27 16.54 -14.83 3.32
CA GLY A 27 17.75 -15.42 2.77
C GLY A 27 18.56 -16.13 3.84
N VAL A 28 19.13 -17.27 3.47
CA VAL A 28 19.94 -18.12 4.34
C VAL A 28 21.43 -17.76 4.21
N GLY A 29 22.11 -17.72 5.34
CA GLY A 29 23.55 -17.53 5.45
C GLY A 29 24.05 -16.14 5.05
N GLN A 30 25.37 -15.99 5.11
CA GLN A 30 26.05 -14.76 4.71
C GLN A 30 25.93 -14.51 3.20
N GLU A 31 25.91 -15.57 2.40
CA GLU A 31 25.81 -15.49 0.95
C GLU A 31 24.49 -14.87 0.49
N GLY A 32 23.37 -15.28 1.07
CA GLY A 32 22.06 -14.66 0.82
C GLY A 32 22.03 -13.19 1.21
N HIS A 33 22.65 -12.84 2.34
CA HIS A 33 22.76 -11.44 2.78
C HIS A 33 23.60 -10.59 1.81
N LEU A 34 24.77 -11.09 1.39
CA LEU A 34 25.65 -10.39 0.44
C LEU A 34 24.99 -10.25 -0.93
N ALA A 35 24.29 -11.27 -1.40
CA ALA A 35 23.53 -11.21 -2.65
C ALA A 35 22.47 -10.10 -2.58
N PHE A 36 21.73 -10.00 -1.47
CA PHE A 36 20.73 -8.95 -1.26
C PHE A 36 21.35 -7.54 -1.32
N GLU A 37 22.46 -7.31 -0.61
CA GLU A 37 23.11 -5.99 -0.60
C GLU A 37 23.74 -5.63 -1.96
N ALA A 38 24.34 -6.61 -2.66
CA ALA A 38 24.85 -6.41 -4.02
C ALA A 38 23.74 -6.03 -4.99
N ASN A 39 22.58 -6.70 -4.89
CA ASN A 39 21.43 -6.38 -5.71
C ASN A 39 20.84 -5.00 -5.38
N LYS A 40 20.75 -4.63 -4.09
CA LYS A 40 20.28 -3.29 -3.70
C LYS A 40 21.09 -2.20 -4.41
N LYS A 41 22.40 -2.36 -4.51
CA LYS A 41 23.27 -1.43 -5.25
C LYS A 41 22.94 -1.39 -6.74
N ALA A 42 22.78 -2.55 -7.39
CA ALA A 42 22.40 -2.64 -8.80
C ALA A 42 21.00 -2.06 -9.08
N TYR A 43 20.03 -2.30 -8.19
CA TYR A 43 18.68 -1.77 -8.25
C TYR A 43 18.66 -0.25 -8.14
N VAL A 44 19.39 0.32 -7.17
CA VAL A 44 19.57 1.77 -7.03
C VAL A 44 20.20 2.38 -8.29
N GLN A 45 21.22 1.73 -8.85
CA GLN A 45 21.84 2.17 -10.10
C GLN A 45 20.86 2.15 -11.28
N ALA A 46 20.05 1.09 -11.41
CA ALA A 46 19.06 0.96 -12.48
C ALA A 46 17.93 2.00 -12.39
N LEU A 47 17.55 2.41 -11.17
CA LEU A 47 16.51 3.43 -10.96
C LEU A 47 16.97 4.86 -11.25
N GLY A 48 18.28 5.13 -11.26
CA GLY A 48 18.81 6.48 -11.47
C GLY A 48 18.18 7.51 -10.52
N SER A 49 17.52 8.53 -11.07
CA SER A 49 16.86 9.61 -10.30
C SER A 49 15.67 9.14 -9.46
N LEU A 50 15.05 7.99 -9.78
CA LEU A 50 13.96 7.40 -9.01
C LEU A 50 14.42 6.69 -7.73
N ALA A 51 15.73 6.48 -7.57
CA ALA A 51 16.31 5.86 -6.38
C ALA A 51 15.96 6.62 -5.08
N ASN A 52 15.77 7.94 -5.15
CA ASN A 52 15.41 8.75 -3.98
C ASN A 52 14.00 8.43 -3.43
N VAL A 53 13.15 7.78 -4.22
CA VAL A 53 11.76 7.48 -3.84
C VAL A 53 11.63 6.04 -3.35
N THR A 54 12.25 5.09 -4.05
CA THR A 54 12.03 3.65 -3.79
C THR A 54 13.31 2.87 -3.55
N GLY A 55 14.48 3.52 -3.36
CA GLY A 55 15.86 3.00 -3.41
C GLY A 55 16.24 1.75 -2.60
N HIS A 56 15.26 1.02 -2.09
CA HIS A 56 15.35 -0.33 -1.59
C HIS A 56 14.47 -1.28 -2.44
N PRO A 57 15.00 -2.37 -3.02
CA PRO A 57 14.27 -3.25 -3.94
C PRO A 57 13.00 -3.85 -3.32
N LEU A 58 13.00 -4.10 -2.00
CA LEU A 58 11.82 -4.59 -1.29
C LEU A 58 10.68 -3.55 -1.21
N ILE A 59 10.99 -2.25 -1.19
CA ILE A 59 9.98 -1.18 -1.28
C ILE A 59 9.37 -1.17 -2.68
N GLY A 60 10.22 -1.27 -3.72
CA GLY A 60 9.77 -1.43 -5.09
C GLY A 60 8.81 -2.61 -5.25
N LEU A 61 9.18 -3.78 -4.71
CA LEU A 61 8.32 -4.95 -4.70
C LEU A 61 7.00 -4.68 -3.99
N ALA A 62 7.00 -4.07 -2.80
CA ALA A 62 5.76 -3.78 -2.08
C ALA A 62 4.83 -2.84 -2.87
N LEU A 63 5.41 -1.90 -3.63
CA LEU A 63 4.72 -0.96 -4.53
C LEU A 63 4.35 -1.57 -5.90
N ASN A 64 4.51 -2.89 -6.09
CA ASN A 64 4.26 -3.58 -7.36
C ASN A 64 5.11 -3.07 -8.54
N GLN A 65 6.29 -2.52 -8.25
CA GLN A 65 7.28 -2.16 -9.26
C GLN A 65 8.15 -3.37 -9.58
N VAL A 66 8.78 -3.38 -10.75
CA VAL A 66 9.76 -4.41 -11.12
C VAL A 66 10.90 -4.35 -10.11
N ALA A 67 10.97 -5.36 -9.25
CA ALA A 67 12.04 -5.56 -8.30
C ALA A 67 12.82 -6.81 -8.72
N PHE A 68 14.13 -6.67 -8.84
CA PHE A 68 15.02 -7.81 -8.96
C PHE A 68 15.40 -8.18 -7.54
N LEU A 69 14.97 -9.34 -7.04
CA LEU A 69 15.45 -9.85 -5.75
C LEU A 69 16.22 -11.12 -6.02
N PRO A 70 17.52 -11.16 -5.67
CA PRO A 70 18.37 -12.28 -6.00
C PRO A 70 17.97 -13.47 -5.14
N THR A 71 17.95 -14.63 -5.76
CA THR A 71 17.99 -15.90 -5.05
C THR A 71 19.44 -16.34 -4.99
N GLY A 72 19.97 -16.59 -3.79
CA GLY A 72 21.33 -17.11 -3.65
C GLY A 72 21.45 -18.47 -4.33
N ASN A 73 22.60 -18.77 -4.93
CA ASN A 73 22.88 -20.08 -5.56
C ASN A 73 23.60 -21.05 -4.62
N ALA A 74 23.92 -20.60 -3.41
CA ALA A 74 24.65 -21.35 -2.41
C ALA A 74 24.08 -21.04 -1.02
N GLY A 75 24.03 -22.07 -0.17
CA GLY A 75 23.36 -22.05 1.12
C GLY A 75 22.49 -23.28 1.33
N SER A 76 22.17 -23.55 2.59
CA SER A 76 21.20 -24.55 2.98
C SER A 76 19.77 -24.07 2.72
N ASN A 77 18.87 -25.01 2.46
CA ASN A 77 17.46 -24.71 2.34
C ASN A 77 16.85 -24.39 3.71
N VAL A 78 15.87 -23.49 3.71
CA VAL A 78 14.96 -23.29 4.82
C VAL A 78 13.54 -23.43 4.33
N GLU A 79 12.72 -24.17 5.07
CA GLU A 79 11.29 -24.15 4.86
C GLU A 79 10.67 -23.02 5.68
N TYR A 80 9.79 -22.25 5.06
CA TYR A 80 9.10 -21.14 5.70
C TYR A 80 7.59 -21.24 5.51
N TYR A 81 6.85 -20.89 6.55
CA TYR A 81 5.39 -21.04 6.61
C TYR A 81 4.74 -19.81 7.22
N PHE A 82 3.79 -19.21 6.51
CA PHE A 82 3.02 -18.07 6.99
C PHE A 82 1.70 -18.54 7.60
N MET A 83 1.49 -18.21 8.88
CA MET A 83 0.36 -18.66 9.68
C MET A 83 -0.43 -17.45 10.19
N ALA A 84 -1.76 -17.53 10.09
CA ALA A 84 -2.65 -16.40 10.41
C ALA A 84 -2.80 -16.15 11.92
N ASP A 85 -2.63 -17.19 12.75
CA ASP A 85 -2.90 -17.10 14.18
C ASP A 85 -1.84 -17.83 15.02
N ARG A 86 -1.85 -17.49 16.32
CA ARG A 86 -0.89 -17.99 17.30
C ARG A 86 -1.05 -19.47 17.62
N ALA A 87 -2.27 -20.01 17.48
CA ALA A 87 -2.53 -21.41 17.77
C ALA A 87 -1.81 -22.29 16.75
N ASN A 88 -1.94 -21.99 15.46
CA ASN A 88 -1.20 -22.66 14.39
C ASN A 88 0.31 -22.49 14.55
N ALA A 89 0.77 -21.29 14.92
CA ALA A 89 2.19 -21.05 15.17
C ALA A 89 2.75 -21.88 16.33
N THR A 90 1.93 -22.13 17.36
CA THR A 90 2.29 -22.97 18.50
C THR A 90 2.31 -24.45 18.12
N ILE A 91 1.36 -24.92 17.31
CA ILE A 91 1.35 -26.28 16.76
C ILE A 91 2.61 -26.51 15.91
N PHE A 92 2.96 -25.55 15.04
CA PHE A 92 4.19 -25.59 14.25
C PHE A 92 5.43 -25.78 15.14
N MET A 93 5.57 -24.98 16.20
CA MET A 93 6.73 -25.06 17.09
C MET A 93 6.81 -26.38 17.88
N ASN A 94 5.67 -26.96 18.25
CA ASN A 94 5.63 -28.11 19.14
C ASN A 94 5.51 -29.46 18.41
N SER A 95 5.08 -29.45 17.15
CA SER A 95 4.64 -30.67 16.46
C SER A 95 4.79 -30.58 14.94
N PHE A 96 5.84 -29.89 14.45
CA PHE A 96 6.11 -29.77 13.01
C PHE A 96 6.04 -31.12 12.29
N ASP A 97 6.77 -32.13 12.77
CA ASP A 97 6.85 -33.47 12.14
C ASP A 97 5.51 -34.23 12.14
N LYS A 98 4.60 -33.89 13.05
CA LYS A 98 3.26 -34.48 13.15
C LYS A 98 2.23 -33.73 12.31
N GLY A 99 2.59 -32.54 11.81
CA GLY A 99 1.69 -31.64 11.10
C GLY A 99 0.56 -31.08 11.97
N GLY A 100 -0.55 -30.71 11.33
CA GLY A 100 -1.77 -30.22 11.99
C GLY A 100 -1.86 -28.71 12.20
N PHE A 101 -0.84 -27.95 11.81
CA PHE A 101 -0.93 -26.49 11.70
C PHE A 101 -1.43 -26.08 10.30
N ARG A 102 -2.13 -24.96 10.23
CA ARG A 102 -2.58 -24.34 8.99
C ARG A 102 -1.70 -23.14 8.64
N TYR A 103 -1.35 -23.04 7.37
CA TYR A 103 -0.64 -21.92 6.79
C TYR A 103 -1.41 -21.42 5.56
N TYR A 104 -1.20 -20.16 5.20
CA TYR A 104 -1.80 -19.56 4.00
C TYR A 104 -0.76 -19.31 2.90
N ASP A 105 0.53 -19.44 3.22
CA ASP A 105 1.62 -19.37 2.27
C ASP A 105 2.82 -20.15 2.81
N HIS A 106 3.65 -20.68 1.92
CA HIS A 106 4.84 -21.42 2.28
C HIS A 106 5.87 -21.43 1.14
N GLY A 107 7.08 -21.84 1.46
CA GLY A 107 8.08 -22.18 0.45
C GLY A 107 9.28 -22.88 1.06
N ASN A 108 10.12 -23.40 0.18
CA ASN A 108 11.36 -24.09 0.52
C ASN A 108 12.47 -23.60 -0.42
N GLY A 109 13.58 -23.13 0.14
CA GLY A 109 14.78 -22.81 -0.62
C GLY A 109 15.79 -22.00 0.17
N ILE A 110 16.87 -21.60 -0.50
CA ILE A 110 17.96 -20.78 0.05
C ILE A 110 17.51 -19.33 0.32
N SER A 111 16.47 -18.89 -0.40
CA SER A 111 15.90 -17.55 -0.29
C SER A 111 14.50 -17.54 -0.84
N GLY A 112 13.68 -16.60 -0.36
CA GLY A 112 12.31 -16.41 -0.83
C GLY A 112 11.92 -14.95 -0.74
N TYR A 113 11.05 -14.51 -1.62
CA TYR A 113 10.47 -13.18 -1.54
C TYR A 113 9.05 -13.18 -2.10
N GLY A 114 8.27 -12.20 -1.69
CA GLY A 114 6.90 -12.07 -2.16
C GLY A 114 6.27 -10.75 -1.76
N ARG A 115 5.34 -10.30 -2.61
CA ARG A 115 4.40 -9.22 -2.31
C ARG A 115 3.09 -9.85 -1.85
N LYS A 116 2.45 -9.25 -0.86
CA LYS A 116 1.17 -9.67 -0.33
C LYS A 116 0.24 -8.47 -0.19
N GLU A 117 -1.00 -8.68 -0.59
CA GLU A 117 -2.13 -7.73 -0.41
C GLU A 117 -3.07 -8.20 0.71
N ALA A 118 -2.81 -9.36 1.30
CA ALA A 118 -3.53 -9.86 2.46
C ALA A 118 -2.57 -10.71 3.33
N PRO A 119 -2.69 -10.65 4.67
CA PRO A 119 -3.57 -9.74 5.43
C PRO A 119 -3.10 -8.28 5.36
N THR A 120 -4.02 -7.33 5.54
CA THR A 120 -3.77 -5.87 5.51
C THR A 120 -3.81 -5.22 6.90
N GLN A 121 -3.90 -6.00 7.97
CA GLN A 121 -3.77 -5.52 9.36
C GLN A 121 -3.67 -6.72 10.30
N GLY A 122 -3.37 -6.47 11.57
CA GLY A 122 -3.30 -7.50 12.60
C GLY A 122 -1.94 -8.18 12.67
N THR A 123 -1.91 -9.38 13.22
CA THR A 123 -0.69 -10.13 13.48
C THR A 123 -0.71 -11.43 12.72
N PHE A 124 0.43 -11.81 12.14
CA PHE A 124 0.66 -13.14 11.59
C PHE A 124 2.01 -13.67 12.08
N TYR A 125 2.25 -14.96 11.82
CA TYR A 125 3.42 -15.67 12.32
C TYR A 125 4.17 -16.31 11.16
N LEU A 126 5.50 -16.21 11.18
CA LEU A 126 6.40 -16.88 10.25
C LEU A 126 7.11 -18.02 10.96
N GLY A 127 6.80 -19.25 10.57
CA GLY A 127 7.55 -20.45 10.92
C GLY A 127 8.77 -20.58 10.01
N LEU A 128 9.90 -20.99 10.59
CA LEU A 128 11.13 -21.35 9.86
C LEU A 128 11.53 -22.73 10.35
N HIS A 129 11.75 -23.66 9.43
CA HIS A 129 12.17 -25.03 9.72
C HIS A 129 13.45 -25.34 8.95
N ASN A 130 14.42 -25.89 9.66
CA ASN A 130 15.70 -26.33 9.11
C ASN A 130 15.59 -27.83 8.83
N ASP A 131 15.61 -28.20 7.55
CA ASP A 131 15.61 -29.60 7.11
C ASP A 131 17.02 -30.23 7.14
N ASN A 132 18.05 -29.46 7.51
CA ASN A 132 19.42 -29.93 7.55
C ASN A 132 19.71 -30.64 8.88
N PHE A 133 20.19 -31.87 8.77
CA PHE A 133 20.36 -32.77 9.91
C PHE A 133 21.60 -32.48 10.77
N HIS A 134 22.60 -31.76 10.24
CA HIS A 134 23.92 -31.59 10.88
C HIS A 134 24.35 -30.14 11.08
N ASN A 135 23.80 -29.20 10.33
CA ASN A 135 24.26 -27.81 10.33
C ASN A 135 23.12 -26.87 10.74
N ASP A 136 23.40 -26.01 11.71
CA ASP A 136 22.56 -24.86 11.98
C ASP A 136 22.59 -23.88 10.81
N ILE A 137 21.46 -23.22 10.57
CA ILE A 137 21.33 -22.24 9.51
C ILE A 137 20.96 -20.88 10.09
N ASN A 138 21.56 -19.82 9.55
CA ASN A 138 21.21 -18.44 9.88
C ASN A 138 20.26 -17.91 8.82
N VAL A 139 19.10 -17.41 9.22
CA VAL A 139 18.09 -16.89 8.29
C VAL A 139 17.86 -15.41 8.57
N THR A 140 18.04 -14.58 7.56
CA THR A 140 17.69 -13.16 7.63
C THR A 140 16.29 -12.97 7.04
N VAL A 141 15.41 -12.29 7.77
CA VAL A 141 14.08 -11.93 7.29
C VAL A 141 13.94 -10.41 7.29
N LYS A 142 13.51 -9.85 6.15
CA LYS A 142 13.19 -8.44 5.97
C LYS A 142 11.73 -8.32 5.56
N VAL A 143 10.99 -7.41 6.20
CA VAL A 143 9.57 -7.14 5.88
C VAL A 143 9.38 -5.64 5.75
N VAL A 144 8.67 -5.23 4.69
CA VAL A 144 8.32 -3.83 4.43
C VAL A 144 6.81 -3.73 4.24
N THR A 145 6.20 -2.68 4.78
CA THR A 145 4.77 -2.40 4.67
C THR A 145 4.56 -1.07 3.95
N VAL A 146 3.50 -0.97 3.15
CA VAL A 146 3.13 0.26 2.44
C VAL A 146 1.79 0.74 2.98
N VAL A 147 1.82 1.85 3.70
CA VAL A 147 0.62 2.46 4.28
C VAL A 147 0.20 3.68 3.47
N LEU A 148 -1.01 3.63 2.92
CA LEU A 148 -1.66 4.74 2.26
C LEU A 148 -2.30 5.66 3.31
N ARG A 149 -1.80 6.90 3.40
CA ARG A 149 -2.35 7.95 4.26
C ARG A 149 -3.09 8.97 3.41
N ARG A 150 -4.42 9.03 3.55
CA ARG A 150 -5.27 10.06 2.92
C ARG A 150 -5.52 11.17 3.93
N LYS A 151 -5.34 12.42 3.53
CA LYS A 151 -5.67 13.61 4.32
C LYS A 151 -6.76 14.38 3.57
N TYR A 152 -7.81 14.76 4.29
CA TYR A 152 -8.93 15.52 3.76
C TYR A 152 -8.92 16.93 4.34
N GLU A 153 -9.36 17.90 3.55
CA GLU A 153 -9.47 19.30 3.94
C GLU A 153 -10.91 19.78 3.72
N LEU A 154 -11.50 20.40 4.74
CA LEU A 154 -12.81 21.03 4.61
C LEU A 154 -12.65 22.40 3.95
N LYS A 155 -13.14 22.53 2.72
CA LYS A 155 -13.18 23.81 2.00
C LYS A 155 -14.56 24.45 2.12
N GLN A 156 -14.61 25.65 2.68
CA GLN A 156 -15.83 26.47 2.68
C GLN A 156 -15.89 27.27 1.38
N TYR A 157 -17.01 27.15 0.66
CA TYR A 157 -17.27 27.92 -0.56
C TYR A 157 -18.30 29.00 -0.27
N LYS A 158 -18.02 30.25 -0.69
CA LYS A 158 -19.02 31.31 -0.67
C LYS A 158 -19.94 31.12 -1.88
N GLN A 159 -21.24 30.95 -1.64
CA GLN A 159 -22.24 30.96 -2.70
C GLN A 159 -22.49 32.42 -3.14
N PRO A 160 -22.51 32.72 -4.45
CA PRO A 160 -22.85 34.05 -4.92
C PRO A 160 -24.34 34.32 -4.70
N THR A 161 -24.66 35.33 -3.89
CA THR A 161 -26.02 35.85 -3.76
C THR A 161 -26.34 36.72 -4.98
N VAL A 162 -27.25 36.24 -5.84
CA VAL A 162 -27.75 37.03 -6.98
C VAL A 162 -28.91 37.90 -6.50
N THR A 163 -28.68 39.21 -6.39
CA THR A 163 -29.76 40.17 -6.08
C THR A 163 -30.29 40.76 -7.39
N PRO A 164 -31.49 40.39 -7.87
CA PRO A 164 -32.05 40.95 -9.10
C PRO A 164 -32.37 42.43 -8.90
N ARG A 165 -32.00 43.28 -9.87
CA ARG A 165 -32.44 44.68 -9.95
C ARG A 165 -33.55 44.78 -10.99
N TYR A 166 -34.69 45.29 -10.60
CA TYR A 166 -35.82 45.56 -11.49
C TYR A 166 -35.83 47.05 -11.83
N GLU A 167 -35.69 47.39 -13.11
CA GLU A 167 -35.96 48.75 -13.61
C GLU A 167 -37.43 48.88 -13.98
N SER A 168 -38.14 49.85 -13.40
CA SER A 168 -39.48 50.21 -13.86
C SER A 168 -39.36 51.29 -14.95
N LYS A 169 -39.76 50.96 -16.18
CA LYS A 169 -39.94 51.95 -17.24
C LYS A 169 -41.36 52.51 -17.14
N ILE A 170 -41.49 53.77 -16.74
CA ILE A 170 -42.76 54.50 -16.84
C ILE A 170 -42.93 54.93 -18.29
N VAL A 171 -43.76 54.19 -19.05
CA VAL A 171 -44.15 54.58 -20.40
C VAL A 171 -45.23 55.65 -20.29
N LYS A 172 -44.90 56.91 -20.57
CA LYS A 172 -45.91 57.97 -20.71
C LYS A 172 -46.68 57.75 -22.01
N GLN A 173 -47.99 57.53 -21.90
CA GLN A 173 -48.86 57.44 -23.07
C GLN A 173 -48.97 58.82 -23.73
N PRO A 174 -48.87 58.93 -25.08
CA PRO A 174 -49.00 60.21 -25.76
C PRO A 174 -50.44 60.72 -25.68
N LEU A 175 -50.60 62.00 -25.35
CA LEU A 175 -51.89 62.69 -25.42
C LEU A 175 -52.24 62.95 -26.89
N VAL A 176 -53.23 62.21 -27.42
CA VAL A 176 -53.76 62.42 -28.77
C VAL A 176 -54.77 63.55 -28.73
N THR A 177 -54.34 64.75 -29.14
CA THR A 177 -55.25 65.89 -29.31
C THR A 177 -55.84 65.88 -30.72
N ILE A 178 -57.11 65.47 -30.84
CA ILE A 178 -57.83 65.52 -32.11
C ILE A 178 -58.36 66.94 -32.32
N LYS A 179 -57.83 67.66 -33.31
CA LYS A 179 -58.41 68.93 -33.77
C LYS A 179 -59.43 68.66 -34.87
N LYS A 180 -60.69 69.03 -34.63
CA LYS A 180 -61.72 69.02 -35.68
C LYS A 180 -61.61 70.32 -36.47
N VAL A 181 -61.40 70.20 -37.78
CA VAL A 181 -61.44 71.33 -38.71
C VAL A 181 -62.83 71.35 -39.34
N PRO A 182 -63.60 72.45 -39.23
CA PRO A 182 -64.90 72.54 -39.87
C PRO A 182 -64.74 72.62 -41.39
N VAL A 183 -65.49 71.78 -42.10
CA VAL A 183 -65.62 71.84 -43.56
C VAL A 183 -66.78 72.77 -43.86
N ILE A 184 -66.52 73.83 -44.63
CA ILE A 184 -67.55 74.74 -45.12
C ILE A 184 -68.16 74.09 -46.36
N THR A 185 -69.45 73.80 -46.34
CA THR A 185 -70.26 73.41 -47.50
C THR A 185 -71.47 74.30 -47.57
#